data_AF-A0A950V9H0-F1
#
_entry.id   AF-A0A950V9H0-F1
#
_cell.length_a   1.000
_cell.length_b   1.000
_cell.length_c   1.000
_cell.angle_alpha   90.00
_cell.angle_beta   90.00
_cell.angle_gamma   90.00
#
_symmetry.space_group_name_H-M   'P 1'
#
loop_
_entity.id
_entity.type
_entity.pdbx_description
1 polymer ?
#
loop_
_entity_poly.entity_id
_entity_poly.type
_entity_poly.pdbx_seq_one_letter_code
_entity_poly.pdbx_strand_id
1 'polypeptide(L)'
;MHELSPLEFLRLRFEFIAREPVHFPAGQAGTLVRGALGCFLRKVGDSVQYARVFAPRACGGPSGFRDAPRPFVLRAAHLDGCSFSADAPFAFDIHLFDRSPSVVDAIKTAFAEIANEGLGPSRGKAELVSAEVSSYSIDLLPQADDPGAIQVEFVTPT
;
A
#
# COMPACT_ATOMS: atom_id res chain seq x y z
N MET A 1 -27.61 -13.40 13.78
CA MET A 1 -27.05 -13.92 12.52
C MET A 1 -26.45 -12.70 11.81
N HIS A 2 -25.12 -12.52 11.86
CA HIS A 2 -24.49 -11.43 11.12
C HIS A 2 -24.38 -11.87 9.66
N GLU A 3 -25.06 -11.17 8.77
CA GLU A 3 -24.94 -11.35 7.34
C GLU A 3 -23.51 -10.94 6.94
N LEU A 4 -22.74 -11.87 6.36
CA LEU A 4 -21.40 -11.56 5.87
C LEU A 4 -21.56 -10.74 4.59
N SER A 5 -21.38 -9.44 4.69
CA SER A 5 -21.27 -8.57 3.53
C SER A 5 -19.98 -8.87 2.76
N PRO A 6 -19.96 -8.71 1.43
CA PRO A 6 -18.74 -8.87 0.65
C PRO A 6 -17.65 -7.91 1.13
N LEU A 7 -16.39 -8.34 1.01
CA LEU A 7 -15.23 -7.50 1.31
C LEU A 7 -14.98 -6.53 0.15
N GLU A 8 -15.27 -5.26 0.40
CA GLU A 8 -15.05 -4.19 -0.57
C GLU A 8 -13.74 -3.44 -0.30
N PHE A 9 -12.96 -3.18 -1.34
CA PHE A 9 -11.74 -2.37 -1.26
C PHE A 9 -11.42 -1.72 -2.62
N LEU A 10 -10.56 -0.71 -2.59
CA LEU A 10 -10.00 -0.09 -3.79
C LEU A 10 -8.60 -0.63 -4.05
N ARG A 11 -8.26 -0.90 -5.32
CA ARG A 11 -6.89 -1.09 -5.77
C ARG A 11 -6.41 0.23 -6.37
N LEU A 12 -5.33 0.76 -5.81
CA LEU A 12 -4.60 1.90 -6.36
C LEU A 12 -3.35 1.37 -7.05
N ARG A 13 -3.25 1.51 -8.37
CA ARG A 13 -2.09 1.11 -9.18
C ARG A 13 -1.25 2.36 -9.44
N PHE A 14 0.01 2.35 -8.97
CA PHE A 14 0.95 3.43 -9.20
C PHE A 14 2.01 2.99 -10.20
N GLU A 15 2.12 3.71 -11.31
CA GLU A 15 3.14 3.48 -12.33
C GLU A 15 4.13 4.62 -12.37
N PHE A 16 5.41 4.29 -12.39
CA PHE A 16 6.51 5.24 -12.34
C PHE A 16 7.49 5.00 -13.47
N ILE A 17 8.19 6.07 -13.84
CA ILE A 17 9.43 6.01 -14.62
C ILE A 17 10.57 6.46 -13.72
N ALA A 18 11.56 5.60 -13.52
CA ALA A 18 12.76 5.95 -12.79
C ALA A 18 13.49 7.10 -13.49
N ARG A 19 13.87 8.15 -12.76
CA ARG A 19 14.70 9.26 -13.27
C ARG A 19 16.14 9.15 -12.82
N GLU A 20 16.34 8.47 -11.70
CA GLU A 20 17.64 8.03 -11.19
C GLU A 20 17.55 6.52 -10.89
N PRO A 21 18.67 5.80 -10.78
CA PRO A 21 18.63 4.39 -10.43
C PRO A 21 17.87 4.12 -9.12
N VAL A 22 16.85 3.25 -9.18
CA VAL A 22 16.04 2.84 -8.02
C VAL A 22 16.36 1.38 -7.70
N HIS A 23 16.72 1.11 -6.45
CA HIS A 23 17.00 -0.24 -5.98
C HIS A 23 16.05 -0.62 -4.83
N PHE A 24 15.44 -1.79 -4.97
CA PHE A 24 14.63 -2.44 -3.95
C PHE A 24 15.43 -3.64 -3.40
N PRO A 25 16.01 -3.54 -2.19
CA PRO A 25 16.72 -4.66 -1.60
C PRO A 25 15.78 -5.86 -1.41
N ALA A 26 16.35 -7.07 -1.46
CA ALA A 26 15.59 -8.30 -1.29
C ALA A 26 14.79 -8.30 0.03
N GLY A 27 13.48 -8.57 -0.06
CA GLY A 27 12.54 -8.60 1.06
C GLY A 27 12.25 -7.24 1.71
N GLN A 28 12.60 -6.12 1.06
CA GLN A 28 12.46 -4.78 1.63
C GLN A 28 11.52 -3.87 0.83
N ALA A 29 10.97 -4.30 -0.31
CA ALA A 29 10.14 -3.45 -1.14
C ALA A 29 8.90 -2.94 -0.39
N GLY A 30 8.21 -3.81 0.34
CA GLY A 30 7.09 -3.43 1.20
C GLY A 30 7.50 -2.43 2.29
N THR A 31 8.65 -2.63 2.94
CA THR A 31 9.18 -1.73 3.97
C THR A 31 9.51 -0.35 3.40
N LEU A 32 10.14 -0.31 2.21
CA LEU A 32 10.51 0.94 1.54
C LEU A 32 9.28 1.73 1.09
N VAL A 33 8.34 1.08 0.41
CA VAL A 33 7.09 1.72 -0.02
C VAL A 33 6.29 2.21 1.19
N ARG A 34 6.24 1.43 2.27
CA ARG A 34 5.61 1.85 3.53
C ARG A 34 6.32 3.06 4.14
N GLY A 35 7.64 3.03 4.21
CA GLY A 35 8.45 4.13 4.76
C GLY A 35 8.21 5.43 3.98
N ALA A 36 8.23 5.34 2.65
CA ALA A 36 7.94 6.44 1.74
C ALA A 36 6.52 7.00 1.97
N LEU A 37 5.50 6.15 1.97
CA LEU A 37 4.11 6.55 2.23
C LEU A 37 3.98 7.31 3.56
N GLY A 38 4.57 6.79 4.63
CA GLY A 38 4.53 7.44 5.95
C GLY A 38 5.26 8.78 5.98
N CYS A 39 6.41 8.90 5.31
CA CYS A 39 7.16 10.14 5.22
C CYS A 39 6.39 11.19 4.42
N PHE A 40 5.87 10.82 3.24
CA PHE A 40 5.19 11.73 2.34
C PHE A 40 3.83 12.16 2.89
N LEU A 41 3.05 11.26 3.48
CA LEU A 41 1.79 11.63 4.15
C LEU A 41 2.00 12.62 5.30
N ARG A 42 3.12 12.55 6.05
CA ARG A 42 3.42 13.59 7.06
C ARG A 42 3.72 14.96 6.45
N LYS A 43 4.22 14.98 5.22
CA LYS A 43 4.65 16.20 4.52
C LYS A 43 3.49 16.85 3.77
N VAL A 44 2.70 16.07 3.04
CA VAL A 44 1.62 16.56 2.16
C VAL A 44 0.24 16.45 2.78
N GLY A 45 0.04 15.52 3.70
CA GLY A 45 -1.23 15.34 4.40
C GLY A 45 -1.30 16.20 5.64
N ASP A 46 -2.51 16.58 6.05
CA ASP A 46 -2.72 17.09 7.39
C ASP A 46 -2.49 16.00 8.45
N SER A 47 -2.38 16.41 9.72
CA SER A 47 -2.15 15.48 10.84
C SER A 47 -3.28 14.46 11.00
N VAL A 48 -4.50 14.79 10.55
CA VAL A 48 -5.69 13.94 10.64
C VAL A 48 -5.61 12.81 9.62
N GLN A 49 -5.26 13.10 8.37
CA GLN A 49 -5.08 12.11 7.31
C GLN A 49 -3.90 11.20 7.61
N TYR A 50 -2.79 11.75 8.12
CA TYR A 50 -1.65 10.94 8.56
C TYR A 50 -2.06 9.93 9.64
N ALA A 51 -2.78 10.39 10.67
CA ALA A 51 -3.26 9.53 11.75
C ALA A 51 -4.26 8.48 11.24
N ARG A 52 -5.19 8.87 10.37
CA ARG A 52 -6.21 7.97 9.82
C ARG A 52 -5.63 6.85 8.96
N VAL A 53 -4.62 7.15 8.15
CA VAL A 53 -4.06 6.20 7.18
C VAL A 53 -2.87 5.43 7.75
N PHE A 54 -1.89 6.12 8.33
CA PHE A 54 -0.59 5.52 8.63
C PHE A 54 -0.39 5.15 10.10
N ALA A 55 -1.07 5.87 11.01
CA ALA A 55 -0.97 5.65 12.45
C ALA A 55 -2.34 5.62 13.16
N PRO A 56 -3.30 4.79 12.68
CA PRO A 56 -4.64 4.78 13.23
C PRO A 56 -4.64 4.21 14.65
N ARG A 57 -5.45 4.82 15.51
CA ARG A 57 -5.62 4.38 16.89
C ARG A 57 -7.07 4.05 17.18
N ALA A 58 -7.29 2.97 17.90
CA ALA A 58 -8.60 2.67 18.45
C ALA A 58 -8.90 3.65 19.61
N CYS A 59 -10.07 4.29 19.56
CA CYS A 59 -10.51 5.22 20.61
C CYS A 59 -10.90 4.51 21.93
N GLY A 60 -10.93 3.17 21.96
CA GLY A 60 -11.30 2.37 23.13
C GLY A 60 -10.85 0.91 22.99
N GLY A 61 -11.06 0.12 24.04
CA GLY A 61 -10.64 -1.29 24.12
C GLY A 61 -9.39 -1.50 25.00
N PRO A 62 -8.95 -2.76 25.17
CA PRO A 62 -7.78 -3.09 25.98
C PRO A 62 -6.52 -2.37 25.47
N SER A 63 -5.61 -1.97 26.36
CA SER A 63 -4.42 -1.18 26.00
C SER A 63 -3.53 -1.83 24.94
N GLY A 64 -3.53 -3.17 24.85
CA GLY A 64 -2.82 -3.94 23.82
C GLY A 64 -3.41 -3.86 22.40
N PHE A 65 -4.60 -3.27 22.22
CA PHE A 65 -5.27 -3.12 20.92
C PHE A 65 -5.45 -1.65 20.51
N ARG A 66 -4.62 -0.75 21.06
CA ARG A 66 -4.69 0.68 20.73
C ARG A 66 -4.22 1.00 19.33
N ASP A 67 -3.28 0.23 18.79
CA ASP A 67 -2.83 0.39 17.41
C ASP A 67 -3.81 -0.35 16.49
N ALA A 68 -4.67 0.42 15.84
CA ALA A 68 -5.62 -0.14 14.89
C ALA A 68 -4.89 -0.62 13.63
N PRO A 69 -5.43 -1.61 12.91
CA PRO A 69 -4.86 -2.00 11.62
C PRO A 69 -4.88 -0.81 10.67
N ARG A 70 -3.80 -0.66 9.90
CA ARG A 70 -3.76 0.33 8.81
C ARG A 70 -4.79 -0.09 7.76
N PRO A 71 -5.56 0.85 7.19
CA PRO A 71 -6.63 0.53 6.26
C PRO A 71 -6.09 0.17 4.86
N PHE A 72 -4.88 -0.37 4.75
CA PHE A 72 -4.29 -0.73 3.46
C PHE A 72 -3.34 -1.93 3.54
N VAL A 73 -3.15 -2.59 2.40
CA VAL A 73 -2.14 -3.62 2.16
C VAL A 73 -1.29 -3.20 0.97
N LEU A 74 0.03 -3.20 1.13
CA LEU A 74 0.98 -2.91 0.05
C LEU A 74 1.24 -4.17 -0.77
N ARG A 75 1.18 -4.04 -2.10
CA ARG A 75 1.48 -5.11 -3.06
C ARG A 75 2.72 -4.70 -3.86
N ALA A 76 3.88 -4.91 -3.24
CA ALA A 76 5.18 -4.52 -3.78
C ALA A 76 6.22 -5.66 -3.75
N ALA A 77 5.85 -6.87 -3.29
CA ALA A 77 6.79 -7.99 -3.12
C ALA A 77 7.46 -8.41 -4.44
N HIS A 78 6.79 -8.22 -5.58
CA HIS A 78 7.38 -8.46 -6.90
C HIS A 78 8.53 -7.52 -7.26
N LEU A 79 8.76 -6.46 -6.47
CA LEU A 79 9.91 -5.57 -6.62
C LEU A 79 11.10 -6.00 -5.76
N ASP A 80 10.95 -7.01 -4.90
CA ASP A 80 12.04 -7.44 -4.02
C ASP A 80 13.26 -7.92 -4.81
N GLY A 81 14.41 -7.30 -4.54
CA GLY A 81 15.67 -7.58 -5.23
C GLY A 81 15.80 -6.91 -6.61
N CYS A 82 14.78 -6.18 -7.08
CA CYS A 82 14.83 -5.51 -8.36
C CYS A 82 15.65 -4.20 -8.32
N SER A 83 16.29 -3.90 -9.45
CA SER A 83 16.94 -2.62 -9.71
C SER A 83 16.46 -2.08 -11.04
N PHE A 84 16.14 -0.80 -11.06
CA PHE A 84 15.63 -0.08 -12.23
C PHE A 84 16.65 0.99 -12.61
N SER A 85 17.13 0.98 -13.85
CA SER A 85 17.96 2.06 -14.39
C SER A 85 17.14 3.33 -14.60
N ALA A 86 17.80 4.45 -14.87
CA ALA A 86 17.10 5.63 -15.38
C ALA A 86 16.25 5.26 -16.62
N ASP A 87 15.09 5.89 -16.71
CA ASP A 87 14.01 5.70 -17.67
C ASP A 87 13.31 4.32 -17.67
N ALA A 88 13.69 3.41 -16.76
CA ALA A 88 13.01 2.13 -16.63
C ALA A 88 11.66 2.28 -15.89
N PRO A 89 10.59 1.63 -16.38
CA PRO A 89 9.30 1.63 -15.70
C PRO A 89 9.29 0.67 -14.51
N PHE A 90 8.56 1.04 -13.47
CA PHE A 90 8.18 0.13 -12.38
C PHE A 90 6.83 0.52 -11.80
N ALA A 91 6.20 -0.40 -11.09
CA ALA A 91 4.89 -0.16 -10.52
C ALA A 91 4.63 -1.04 -9.29
N PHE A 92 3.74 -0.57 -8.41
CA PHE A 92 3.22 -1.33 -7.28
C PHE A 92 1.77 -0.94 -7.00
N ASP A 93 1.09 -1.77 -6.21
CA ASP A 93 -0.31 -1.52 -5.88
C ASP A 93 -0.52 -1.33 -4.38
N ILE A 94 -1.62 -0.66 -4.05
CA ILE A 94 -2.16 -0.57 -2.69
C ILE A 94 -3.60 -1.03 -2.72
N HIS A 95 -3.92 -2.05 -1.93
CA HIS A 95 -5.31 -2.37 -1.62
C HIS A 95 -5.74 -1.53 -0.43
N LEU A 96 -6.73 -0.66 -0.61
CA LEU A 96 -7.18 0.34 0.34
C LEU A 96 -8.62 0.02 0.78
N PHE A 97 -8.80 -0.16 2.09
CA PHE A 97 -10.08 -0.49 2.72
C PHE A 97 -10.83 0.76 3.20
N ASP A 98 -10.12 1.86 3.48
CA ASP A 98 -10.76 3.17 3.68
C ASP A 98 -10.98 3.84 2.33
N ARG A 99 -12.19 3.66 1.79
CA ARG A 99 -12.57 4.11 0.44
C ARG A 99 -12.94 5.60 0.38
N SER A 100 -12.69 6.38 1.44
CA SER A 100 -12.98 7.81 1.44
C SER A 100 -12.19 8.52 0.33
N PRO A 101 -12.82 9.37 -0.50
CA PRO A 101 -12.11 10.12 -1.54
C PRO A 101 -10.91 10.90 -1.01
N SER A 102 -11.04 11.51 0.18
CA SER A 102 -9.95 12.24 0.82
C SER A 102 -8.72 11.38 1.15
N VAL A 103 -8.92 10.11 1.50
CA VAL A 103 -7.83 9.16 1.78
C VAL A 103 -7.18 8.72 0.46
N VAL A 104 -7.99 8.45 -0.58
CA VAL A 104 -7.49 8.12 -1.92
C VAL A 104 -6.61 9.25 -2.44
N ASP A 105 -7.09 10.49 -2.37
CA ASP A 105 -6.36 11.67 -2.84
C ASP A 105 -5.08 11.88 -2.03
N ALA A 106 -5.13 11.76 -0.71
CA ALA A 106 -3.95 11.90 0.15
C ALA A 106 -2.85 10.88 -0.21
N ILE A 107 -3.22 9.61 -0.45
CA ILE A 107 -2.25 8.58 -0.86
C ILE A 107 -1.69 8.88 -2.25
N LYS A 108 -2.52 9.31 -3.21
CA LYS A 108 -2.06 9.69 -4.55
C LYS A 108 -1.08 10.86 -4.50
N THR A 109 -1.41 11.92 -3.76
CA THR A 109 -0.53 13.07 -3.55
C THR A 109 0.77 12.66 -2.85
N ALA A 110 0.69 11.78 -1.86
CA ALA A 110 1.88 11.27 -1.17
C ALA A 110 2.85 10.58 -2.13
N PHE A 111 2.38 9.71 -3.03
CA PHE A 111 3.28 9.03 -3.96
C PHE A 111 3.78 9.88 -5.13
N ALA A 112 3.11 10.98 -5.46
CA ALA A 112 3.66 11.97 -6.38
C ALA A 112 4.97 12.60 -5.85
N GLU A 113 5.18 12.64 -4.53
CA GLU A 113 6.41 13.17 -3.92
C GLU A 113 7.66 12.32 -4.17
N ILE A 114 7.54 11.10 -4.72
CA ILE A 114 8.72 10.29 -5.10
C ILE A 114 9.63 11.05 -6.08
N ALA A 115 9.08 11.92 -6.93
CA ALA A 115 9.86 12.75 -7.85
C ALA A 115 10.79 13.74 -7.13
N ASN A 116 10.39 14.20 -5.93
CA ASN A 116 11.13 15.18 -5.14
C ASN A 116 12.05 14.51 -4.10
N GLU A 117 11.55 13.46 -3.45
CA GLU A 117 12.17 12.87 -2.25
C GLU A 117 12.94 11.57 -2.53
N GLY A 118 12.67 10.94 -3.66
CA GLY A 118 13.24 9.65 -4.03
C GLY A 118 12.79 8.47 -3.17
N LEU A 119 13.12 7.27 -3.65
CA LEU A 119 12.73 6.00 -3.04
C LEU A 119 13.95 5.14 -2.72
N GLY A 120 13.87 4.38 -1.63
CA GLY A 120 14.91 3.42 -1.25
C GLY A 120 16.16 4.04 -0.59
N PRO A 121 17.17 3.23 -0.29
CA PRO A 121 18.39 3.67 0.40
C PRO A 121 19.18 4.73 -0.35
N SER A 122 19.19 4.64 -1.68
CA SER A 122 19.84 5.62 -2.57
C SER A 122 18.99 6.86 -2.83
N ARG A 123 17.74 6.89 -2.35
CA ARG A 123 16.76 7.95 -2.66
C ARG A 123 16.64 8.20 -4.17
N GLY A 124 16.65 7.14 -4.98
CA GLY A 124 16.50 7.27 -6.42
C GLY A 124 15.15 7.88 -6.78
N LYS A 125 15.17 8.98 -7.54
CA LYS A 125 13.95 9.68 -7.98
C LYS A 125 13.22 8.92 -9.07
N ALA A 126 11.90 9.02 -9.03
CA ALA A 126 11.03 8.51 -10.08
C ALA A 126 9.83 9.44 -10.26
N GLU A 127 9.37 9.54 -11.50
CA GLU A 127 8.19 10.33 -11.85
C GLU A 127 6.96 9.44 -11.86
N LEU A 128 5.88 9.90 -11.24
CA LEU A 128 4.59 9.23 -11.29
C LEU A 128 3.94 9.46 -12.66
N VAL A 129 3.71 8.39 -13.41
CA VAL A 129 3.04 8.42 -14.72
C VAL A 129 1.53 8.31 -14.56
N SER A 130 1.08 7.35 -13.75
CA SER A 130 -0.34 7.06 -13.58
C SER A 130 -0.64 6.61 -12.16
N ALA A 131 -1.84 6.94 -11.69
CA ALA A 131 -2.39 6.51 -10.41
C ALA A 131 -3.85 6.11 -10.62
N GLU A 132 -4.05 4.87 -11.04
CA GLU A 132 -5.37 4.31 -11.37
C GLU A 132 -6.06 3.78 -10.13
N VAL A 133 -7.39 3.89 -10.10
CA VAL A 133 -8.22 3.40 -9.00
C VAL A 133 -9.26 2.44 -9.56
N SER A 134 -9.37 1.25 -8.98
CA SER A 134 -10.37 0.24 -9.35
C SER A 134 -11.05 -0.31 -8.11
N SER A 135 -12.37 -0.52 -8.16
CA SER A 135 -13.12 -1.10 -7.05
C SER A 135 -13.18 -2.62 -7.16
N TYR A 136 -12.98 -3.31 -6.04
CA TYR A 136 -13.06 -4.75 -5.92
C TYR A 136 -14.06 -5.15 -4.84
N SER A 137 -14.74 -6.26 -5.05
CA SER A 137 -15.68 -6.87 -4.11
C SER A 137 -15.43 -8.37 -4.11
N ILE A 138 -15.11 -8.93 -2.94
CA ILE A 138 -14.85 -10.36 -2.76
C ILE A 138 -15.95 -10.93 -1.88
N ASP A 139 -16.66 -11.93 -2.39
CA ASP A 139 -17.58 -12.69 -1.56
C ASP A 139 -16.79 -13.55 -0.55
N LEU A 140 -17.14 -13.43 0.72
CA LEU A 140 -16.53 -14.17 1.82
C LEU A 140 -17.31 -15.44 2.18
N LEU A 141 -18.44 -15.69 1.50
CA LEU A 141 -19.17 -16.93 1.66
C LEU A 141 -18.32 -18.11 1.17
N PRO A 142 -18.43 -19.28 1.83
CA PRO A 142 -17.78 -20.49 1.35
C PRO A 142 -18.22 -20.77 -0.09
N GLN A 143 -17.26 -20.84 -1.01
CA GLN A 143 -17.55 -21.38 -2.32
C GLN A 143 -17.86 -22.88 -2.15
N ALA A 144 -18.92 -23.35 -2.80
CA ALA A 144 -19.65 -24.58 -2.46
C ALA A 144 -18.87 -25.90 -2.60
N ASP A 145 -17.59 -25.86 -2.96
CA ASP A 145 -16.71 -27.02 -3.01
C ASP A 145 -15.87 -27.03 -1.74
N ASP A 146 -16.14 -27.98 -0.83
CA ASP A 146 -15.29 -28.24 0.35
C ASP A 146 -13.87 -28.60 -0.14
N PRO A 147 -12.91 -27.67 -0.08
CA PRO A 147 -11.58 -27.93 -0.58
C PRO A 147 -10.92 -28.76 0.50
N GLY A 148 -10.99 -30.09 0.39
CA GLY A 148 -10.52 -31.03 1.43
C GLY A 148 -9.08 -30.77 1.94
N ALA A 149 -8.30 -29.92 1.27
CA ALA A 149 -7.14 -29.22 1.83
C ALA A 149 -7.03 -27.77 1.30
N ILE A 150 -6.55 -26.86 2.14
CA ILE A 150 -6.19 -25.47 1.76
C ILE A 150 -4.67 -25.33 1.85
N GLN A 151 -4.04 -24.87 0.77
CA GLN A 151 -2.64 -24.46 0.78
C GLN A 151 -2.53 -22.95 1.02
N VAL A 152 -1.76 -22.57 2.04
CA VAL A 152 -1.47 -21.17 2.36
C VAL A 152 0.01 -20.91 2.11
N GLU A 153 0.30 -19.92 1.28
CA GLU A 153 1.67 -19.46 1.00
C GLU A 153 1.86 -18.03 1.48
N PHE A 154 2.91 -17.81 2.28
CA PHE A 154 3.29 -16.49 2.74
C PHE A 154 4.26 -15.85 1.75
N VAL A 155 3.74 -14.94 0.94
CA VAL A 155 4.51 -14.21 -0.09
C VAL A 155 5.32 -13.02 0.46
N THR A 156 5.20 -12.76 1.77
CA THR A 156 5.99 -11.77 2.52
C THR A 156 6.36 -12.36 3.88
N PRO A 157 7.55 -12.06 4.46
CA PRO A 157 7.87 -12.46 5.83
C PRO A 157 6.78 -11.99 6.79
N THR A 158 6.31 -12.89 7.66
CA THR A 158 5.27 -12.63 8.67
C THR A 158 5.84 -12.58 10.06
#